data_AF-A0A935FD56-F1
#
_entry.id   AF-A0A935FD56-F1
#
_cell.length_a   1.000
_cell.length_b   1.000
_cell.length_c   1.000
_cell.angle_alpha   90.00
_cell.angle_beta   90.00
_cell.angle_gamma   90.00
#
_symmetry.space_group_name_H-M   'P 1'
#
loop_
_entity.id
_entity.type
_entity.pdbx_description
1 polymer ?
#
loop_
_entity_poly.entity_id
_entity_poly.type
_entity_poly.pdbx_seq_one_letter_code
_entity_poly.pdbx_strand_id
1 'polypeptide(L)'
;MKPSFQHNQRGKYLVLLMAAILFGLSFLFNKRYSNRSSVTQEVKKLERYLSSRQKDFNSLIADTGLVNRLLSKTASRTEYDQVTEQPFGFFLYHQQEFTEANMVFWSNQLITPPPELINGKDGEFFMQLSNGYYYMIRKTLADNRGIACAMILVRAKFFIQTDYLPEKFAYSSSADKRVLIARKQTEFPVKTASGLTLFYLDKKATGAVPYNDRLTIILRLCGILLLFLFIQLQVELTARIKGPWTGIGLLTLLLLFLRIATYFFPALLNLRQFELFNPAWYGSNIVQRSLGDLLINAMFFCWIVLFAWSKLHRKDDLTIAFSSKLKWIAGIFSLILLILSTFVLASVIRSMVADSKISFDVTNFFTLNFFTVVGFVVLACLSLSYYYFSQLLFRLIFPLFANRKYIIYFAIGFAGLLYLTSRSGNPEVLFYLPVLIWLLVYTWLINRQGLIFSKLRINIASILSWIFVFSVSIASIMLSEIQKAEWEKRKRIAEKLAVQTDPSSERLMNIAIQYLDNDFLTDNFSRFYNEEQGKVFRDSIITENYSGYLNKYDTRLYVYDAEGKPLFNEDITSLRNPEHHSECTGKTNQY
;
A
#
# COMPACT_ATOMS: atom_id res chain seq x y z
N MET A 1 -0.53 -31.03 -50.88
CA MET A 1 -0.62 -30.65 -49.45
C MET A 1 -0.14 -29.23 -49.13
N LYS A 2 -0.46 -28.19 -49.92
CA LYS A 2 -0.05 -26.78 -49.68
C LYS A 2 -1.15 -25.77 -49.29
N PRO A 3 -2.47 -25.94 -49.59
CA PRO A 3 -3.43 -24.86 -49.36
C PRO A 3 -3.90 -24.73 -47.89
N SER A 4 -3.94 -25.82 -47.10
CA SER A 4 -4.37 -25.76 -45.69
C SER A 4 -3.35 -25.07 -44.77
N PHE A 5 -2.06 -25.09 -45.13
CA PHE A 5 -1.00 -24.48 -44.33
C PHE A 5 -0.97 -22.95 -44.48
N GLN A 6 -1.24 -22.43 -45.69
CA GLN A 6 -1.31 -20.99 -45.95
C GLN A 6 -2.53 -20.34 -45.29
N HIS A 7 -3.68 -21.02 -45.29
CA HIS A 7 -4.89 -20.50 -44.63
C HIS A 7 -4.71 -20.35 -43.11
N ASN A 8 -3.99 -21.30 -42.48
CA ASN A 8 -3.70 -21.28 -41.04
C ASN A 8 -2.67 -20.19 -40.65
N GLN A 9 -1.75 -19.81 -41.55
CA GLN A 9 -0.82 -18.71 -41.27
C GLN A 9 -1.50 -17.33 -41.34
N ARG A 10 -2.38 -17.11 -42.32
CA ARG A 10 -3.13 -15.84 -42.46
C ARG A 10 -3.97 -15.53 -41.21
N GLY A 11 -4.64 -16.54 -40.65
CA GLY A 11 -5.43 -16.37 -39.42
C GLY A 11 -4.59 -15.91 -38.21
N LYS A 12 -3.35 -16.38 -38.08
CA LYS A 12 -2.45 -15.99 -36.97
C LYS A 12 -2.02 -14.54 -37.07
N TYR A 13 -1.59 -14.09 -38.25
CA TYR A 13 -1.20 -12.70 -38.43
C TYR A 13 -2.39 -11.74 -38.33
N LEU A 14 -3.61 -12.21 -38.63
CA LEU A 14 -4.83 -11.46 -38.37
C LEU A 14 -5.07 -11.25 -36.86
N VAL A 15 -4.81 -12.27 -36.02
CA VAL A 15 -4.86 -12.12 -34.56
C VAL A 15 -3.84 -11.09 -34.06
N LEU A 16 -2.61 -11.10 -34.60
CA LEU A 16 -1.59 -10.10 -34.26
C LEU A 16 -2.01 -8.69 -34.70
N LEU A 17 -2.55 -8.55 -35.92
CA LEU A 17 -3.03 -7.29 -36.45
C LEU A 17 -4.18 -6.73 -35.60
N MET A 18 -5.11 -7.58 -35.17
CA MET A 18 -6.19 -7.21 -34.26
C MET A 18 -5.65 -6.77 -32.89
N ALA A 19 -4.65 -7.48 -32.34
CA ALA A 19 -3.98 -7.05 -31.10
C ALA A 19 -3.33 -5.67 -31.26
N ALA A 20 -2.63 -5.43 -32.37
CA ALA A 20 -2.01 -4.14 -32.67
C ALA A 20 -3.04 -3.01 -32.82
N ILE A 21 -4.18 -3.26 -33.48
CA ILE A 21 -5.28 -2.31 -33.59
C ILE A 21 -5.83 -1.96 -32.21
N LEU A 22 -6.09 -2.94 -31.34
CA LEU A 22 -6.59 -2.70 -29.98
C LEU A 22 -5.61 -1.87 -29.14
N PHE A 23 -4.31 -2.17 -29.23
CA PHE A 23 -3.29 -1.35 -28.57
C PHE A 23 -3.25 0.07 -29.12
N GLY A 24 -3.30 0.24 -30.45
CA GLY A 24 -3.33 1.55 -31.12
C GLY A 24 -4.55 2.38 -30.71
N LEU A 25 -5.73 1.78 -30.71
CA LEU A 25 -6.96 2.40 -30.21
C LEU A 25 -6.81 2.77 -28.74
N SER A 26 -6.28 1.88 -27.89
CA SER A 26 -6.08 2.18 -26.47
C SER A 26 -5.17 3.40 -26.26
N PHE A 27 -4.13 3.57 -27.08
CA PHE A 27 -3.22 4.70 -26.98
C PHE A 27 -3.89 6.01 -27.43
N LEU A 28 -4.68 5.95 -28.51
CA LEU A 28 -5.44 7.09 -29.02
C LEU A 28 -6.50 7.55 -28.01
N PHE A 29 -7.26 6.61 -27.42
CA PHE A 29 -8.22 6.92 -26.36
C PHE A 29 -7.53 7.47 -25.10
N ASN A 30 -6.41 6.87 -24.68
CA ASN A 30 -5.67 7.35 -23.51
C ASN A 30 -5.19 8.80 -23.69
N LYS A 31 -4.59 9.12 -24.84
CA LYS A 31 -4.08 10.49 -25.13
C LYS A 31 -5.20 11.52 -25.16
N ARG A 32 -6.36 11.17 -25.73
CA ARG A 32 -7.48 12.11 -25.92
C ARG A 32 -8.34 12.29 -24.67
N TYR A 33 -8.51 11.23 -23.88
CA TYR A 33 -9.42 11.23 -22.73
C TYR A 33 -8.71 11.34 -21.37
N SER A 34 -7.55 10.73 -21.13
CA SER A 34 -6.99 10.57 -19.76
C SER A 34 -6.76 11.88 -18.98
N ASN A 35 -6.13 12.90 -19.59
CA ASN A 35 -5.72 14.09 -18.85
C ASN A 35 -6.86 15.07 -18.54
N ARG A 36 -7.73 15.38 -19.51
CA ARG A 36 -8.87 16.27 -19.27
C ARG A 36 -10.04 15.54 -18.63
N SER A 37 -10.38 14.34 -19.11
CA SER A 37 -11.57 13.65 -18.61
C SER A 37 -11.42 13.20 -17.17
N SER A 38 -10.22 12.89 -16.67
CA SER A 38 -10.07 12.44 -15.28
C SER A 38 -10.47 13.54 -14.28
N VAL A 39 -9.97 14.76 -14.45
CA VAL A 39 -10.37 15.90 -13.60
C VAL A 39 -11.84 16.25 -13.82
N THR A 40 -12.31 16.28 -15.07
CA THR A 40 -13.73 16.53 -15.38
C THR A 40 -14.66 15.46 -14.78
N GLN A 41 -14.25 14.20 -14.73
CA GLN A 41 -15.02 13.12 -14.09
C GLN A 41 -15.08 13.32 -12.58
N GLU A 42 -13.99 13.75 -11.96
CA GLU A 42 -13.96 14.07 -10.53
C GLU A 42 -14.84 15.27 -10.19
N VAL A 43 -14.82 16.32 -11.02
CA VAL A 43 -15.78 17.44 -10.94
C VAL A 43 -17.21 16.91 -10.98
N LYS A 44 -17.58 16.11 -12.00
CA LYS A 44 -18.95 15.58 -12.14
C LYS A 44 -19.37 14.72 -10.95
N LYS A 45 -18.47 13.89 -10.39
CA LYS A 45 -18.77 13.08 -9.20
C LYS A 45 -18.99 13.97 -7.98
N LEU A 46 -18.15 14.97 -7.80
CA LEU A 46 -18.24 15.90 -6.68
C LEU A 46 -19.50 16.76 -6.78
N GLU A 47 -19.83 17.30 -7.95
CA GLU A 47 -21.08 18.05 -8.18
C GLU A 47 -22.32 17.20 -7.91
N ARG A 48 -22.34 15.93 -8.34
CA ARG A 48 -23.44 15.00 -8.02
C ARG A 48 -23.54 14.72 -6.52
N TYR A 49 -22.40 14.51 -5.86
CA TYR A 49 -22.35 14.32 -4.41
C TYR A 49 -22.93 15.54 -3.66
N LEU A 50 -22.45 16.75 -3.97
CA LEU A 50 -22.93 17.98 -3.34
C LEU A 50 -24.41 18.24 -3.63
N SER A 51 -24.84 18.03 -4.88
CA SER A 51 -26.23 18.23 -5.29
C SER A 51 -27.17 17.24 -4.57
N SER A 52 -26.75 16.00 -4.37
CA SER A 52 -27.52 15.02 -3.59
C SER A 52 -27.69 15.50 -2.15
N ARG A 53 -26.61 15.94 -1.49
CA ARG A 53 -26.66 16.41 -0.09
C ARG A 53 -27.46 17.69 0.08
N GLN A 54 -27.37 18.59 -0.88
CA GLN A 54 -28.21 19.78 -0.93
C GLN A 54 -29.69 19.43 -1.08
N LYS A 55 -30.03 18.42 -1.90
CA LYS A 55 -31.41 17.94 -2.03
C LYS A 55 -31.90 17.29 -0.73
N ASP A 56 -31.07 16.49 -0.08
CA ASP A 56 -31.37 15.87 1.23
C ASP A 56 -31.67 16.97 2.28
N PHE A 57 -30.80 17.99 2.38
CA PHE A 57 -31.02 19.15 3.25
C PHE A 57 -32.30 19.92 2.92
N ASN A 58 -32.54 20.22 1.65
CA ASN A 58 -33.75 20.94 1.21
C ASN A 58 -35.04 20.15 1.52
N SER A 59 -34.98 18.82 1.46
CA SER A 59 -36.11 17.96 1.79
C SER A 59 -36.37 17.96 3.30
N LEU A 60 -35.31 17.97 4.11
CA LEU A 60 -35.38 17.98 5.57
C LEU A 60 -35.96 19.30 6.11
N ILE A 61 -35.57 20.44 5.54
CA ILE A 61 -36.13 21.74 5.95
C ILE A 61 -37.54 21.99 5.41
N ALA A 62 -37.97 21.25 4.37
CA ALA A 62 -39.31 21.36 3.82
C ALA A 62 -40.37 20.72 4.74
N ASP A 63 -39.98 19.78 5.60
CA ASP A 63 -40.82 19.26 6.67
C ASP A 63 -40.86 20.25 7.84
N THR A 64 -41.72 21.26 7.71
CA THR A 64 -41.89 22.31 8.74
C THR A 64 -42.35 21.74 10.08
N GLY A 65 -43.05 20.60 10.09
CA GLY A 65 -43.48 19.93 11.30
C GLY A 65 -42.29 19.38 12.09
N LEU A 66 -41.39 18.65 11.41
CA LEU A 66 -40.17 18.14 12.01
C LEU A 66 -39.26 19.27 12.50
N VAL A 67 -39.03 20.29 11.67
CA VAL A 67 -38.16 21.43 12.03
C VAL A 67 -38.71 22.17 13.25
N ASN A 68 -40.02 22.40 13.32
CA ASN A 68 -40.63 23.06 14.47
C ASN A 68 -40.50 22.21 15.76
N ARG A 69 -40.70 20.88 15.68
CA ARG A 69 -40.48 19.99 16.83
C ARG A 69 -39.03 19.98 17.31
N LEU A 70 -38.07 20.06 16.39
CA LEU A 70 -36.65 20.17 16.74
C LEU A 70 -36.34 21.51 17.43
N LEU A 71 -36.89 22.62 16.92
CA LEU A 71 -36.75 23.95 17.53
C LEU A 71 -37.42 24.05 18.91
N SER A 72 -38.57 23.41 19.11
CA SER A 72 -39.26 23.39 20.40
C SER A 72 -38.78 22.29 21.36
N LYS A 73 -37.77 21.50 20.98
CA LYS A 73 -37.22 20.37 21.75
C LYS A 73 -38.27 19.29 22.08
N THR A 74 -39.27 19.09 21.21
CA THR A 74 -40.36 18.12 21.36
C THR A 74 -40.29 16.97 20.35
N ALA A 75 -39.23 16.90 19.54
CA ALA A 75 -38.99 15.79 18.63
C ALA A 75 -38.79 14.47 19.37
N SER A 76 -39.29 13.39 18.77
CA SER A 76 -39.11 12.02 19.25
C SER A 76 -37.68 11.52 18.98
N ARG A 77 -37.27 10.45 19.68
CA ARG A 77 -35.95 9.83 19.46
C ARG A 77 -35.74 9.36 18.02
N THR A 78 -36.75 8.78 17.39
CA THR A 78 -36.70 8.33 16.00
C THR A 78 -36.46 9.47 15.01
N GLU A 79 -37.00 10.65 15.30
CA GLU A 79 -36.78 11.85 14.48
C GLU A 79 -35.36 12.40 14.67
N TYR A 80 -34.82 12.37 15.89
CA TYR A 80 -33.41 12.73 16.13
C TYR A 80 -32.45 11.78 15.40
N ASP A 81 -32.70 10.47 15.47
CA ASP A 81 -31.90 9.45 14.78
C ASP A 81 -31.95 9.68 13.26
N GLN A 82 -33.12 9.94 12.68
CA GLN A 82 -33.27 10.24 11.25
C GLN A 82 -32.46 11.46 10.78
N VAL A 83 -32.33 12.49 11.61
CA VAL A 83 -31.57 13.72 11.29
C VAL A 83 -30.07 13.52 11.53
N THR A 84 -29.67 12.76 12.56
CA THR A 84 -28.26 12.48 12.88
C THR A 84 -27.61 11.47 11.94
N GLU A 85 -28.39 10.55 11.37
CA GLU A 85 -27.91 9.65 10.31
C GLU A 85 -27.65 10.37 8.97
N GLN A 86 -28.08 11.62 8.83
CA GLN A 86 -27.79 12.39 7.63
C GLN A 86 -26.27 12.59 7.46
N PRO A 87 -25.73 12.39 6.25
CA PRO A 87 -24.29 12.44 5.98
C PRO A 87 -23.76 13.87 5.81
N PHE A 88 -24.35 14.83 6.51
CA PHE A 88 -23.94 16.23 6.62
C PHE A 88 -24.28 16.77 8.02
N GLY A 89 -23.52 17.77 8.49
CA GLY A 89 -23.86 18.45 9.73
C GLY A 89 -25.06 19.35 9.53
N PHE A 90 -26.11 19.17 10.33
CA PHE A 90 -27.32 19.98 10.32
C PHE A 90 -27.43 20.72 11.64
N PHE A 91 -27.65 22.03 11.58
CA PHE A 91 -27.70 22.91 12.72
C PHE A 91 -28.93 23.81 12.64
N LEU A 92 -29.64 23.94 13.75
CA LEU A 92 -30.76 24.86 13.88
C LEU A 92 -30.45 25.89 14.95
N TYR A 93 -30.71 27.14 14.60
CA TYR A 93 -30.62 28.26 15.51
C TYR A 93 -31.99 28.88 15.69
N HIS A 94 -32.28 29.30 16.91
CA HIS A 94 -33.40 30.17 17.19
C HIS A 94 -32.94 31.62 17.14
N GLN A 95 -33.67 32.44 16.40
CA GLN A 95 -33.39 33.86 16.24
C GLN A 95 -34.54 34.64 16.90
N GLN A 96 -34.26 35.28 18.03
CA GLN A 96 -35.17 36.24 18.64
C GLN A 96 -34.83 37.64 18.12
N GLU A 97 -35.84 38.51 17.97
CA GLU A 97 -35.62 39.88 17.52
C GLU A 97 -34.62 40.56 18.47
N PHE A 98 -33.51 41.06 17.90
CA PHE A 98 -32.44 41.82 18.57
C PHE A 98 -31.45 41.05 19.48
N THR A 99 -31.44 39.71 19.48
CA THR A 99 -30.41 38.90 20.19
C THR A 99 -29.57 38.05 19.24
N GLU A 100 -28.37 37.64 19.69
CA GLU A 100 -27.55 36.67 18.96
C GLU A 100 -28.31 35.36 18.73
N ALA A 101 -28.10 34.74 17.56
CA ALA A 101 -28.75 33.48 17.21
C ALA A 101 -28.25 32.35 18.12
N ASN A 102 -29.16 31.73 18.86
CA ASN A 102 -28.81 30.66 19.81
C ASN A 102 -28.98 29.29 19.15
N MET A 103 -27.97 28.42 19.23
CA MET A 103 -28.04 27.07 18.67
C MET A 103 -28.97 26.21 19.53
N VAL A 104 -30.00 25.63 18.90
CA VAL A 104 -30.99 24.78 19.58
C VAL A 104 -30.78 23.30 19.26
N PHE A 105 -30.26 22.99 18.08
CA PHE A 105 -30.02 21.63 17.64
C PHE A 105 -28.78 21.51 16.76
N TRP A 106 -28.07 20.39 16.89
CA TRP A 106 -26.98 19.98 16.01
C TRP A 106 -27.00 18.47 15.77
N SER A 107 -26.70 18.04 14.55
CA SER A 107 -26.65 16.62 14.19
C SER A 107 -25.25 16.00 14.26
N ASN A 108 -24.20 16.82 14.42
CA ASN A 108 -22.81 16.39 14.33
C ASN A 108 -21.94 17.15 15.33
N GLN A 109 -20.94 16.46 15.92
CA GLN A 109 -19.97 17.01 16.86
C GLN A 109 -18.59 17.28 16.25
N LEU A 110 -18.36 16.88 15.00
CA LEU A 110 -17.08 17.05 14.32
C LEU A 110 -16.85 18.47 13.80
N ILE A 111 -17.88 19.31 13.76
CA ILE A 111 -17.76 20.68 13.25
C ILE A 111 -18.77 21.63 13.90
N THR A 112 -18.42 22.92 13.91
CA THR A 112 -19.27 24.02 14.35
C THR A 112 -19.44 25.02 13.20
N PRO A 113 -20.67 25.51 12.94
CA PRO A 113 -20.90 26.57 11.97
C PRO A 113 -20.13 27.84 12.33
N PRO A 114 -19.38 28.43 11.40
CA PRO A 114 -18.59 29.63 11.69
C PRO A 114 -19.51 30.86 11.85
N PRO A 115 -19.15 31.87 12.66
CA PRO A 115 -19.97 33.06 12.89
C PRO A 115 -20.37 33.78 11.60
N GLU A 116 -19.50 33.77 10.58
CA GLU A 116 -19.75 34.38 9.27
C GLU A 116 -20.93 33.72 8.55
N LEU A 117 -21.15 32.41 8.76
CA LEU A 117 -22.30 31.70 8.18
C LEU A 117 -23.59 32.02 8.93
N ILE A 118 -23.54 32.13 10.26
CA ILE A 118 -24.71 32.38 11.10
C ILE A 118 -25.24 33.80 10.86
N ASN A 119 -24.33 34.78 10.92
CA ASN A 119 -24.62 36.21 10.76
C ASN A 119 -24.73 36.66 9.29
N GLY A 120 -24.39 35.78 8.35
CA GLY A 120 -24.45 36.03 6.92
C GLY A 120 -25.88 36.07 6.36
N LYS A 121 -25.98 36.33 5.05
CA LYS A 121 -27.24 36.21 4.30
C LYS A 121 -27.49 34.76 3.89
N ASP A 122 -28.75 34.45 3.58
CA ASP A 122 -29.10 33.16 2.96
C ASP A 122 -28.30 32.93 1.68
N GLY A 123 -27.78 31.73 1.55
CA GLY A 123 -26.88 31.42 0.45
C GLY A 123 -26.09 30.12 0.61
N GLU A 124 -25.26 29.90 -0.39
CA GLU A 124 -24.41 28.75 -0.59
C GLU A 124 -22.95 29.23 -0.55
N PHE A 125 -22.15 28.64 0.33
CA PHE A 125 -20.79 29.11 0.64
C PHE A 125 -19.79 27.95 0.61
N PHE A 126 -18.55 28.25 0.29
CA PHE A 126 -17.44 27.30 0.38
C PHE A 126 -16.34 27.89 1.26
N MET A 127 -15.96 27.17 2.31
CA MET A 127 -14.98 27.65 3.29
C MET A 127 -14.05 26.53 3.74
N GLN A 128 -12.81 26.92 4.06
CA GLN A 128 -11.86 26.06 4.72
C GLN A 128 -11.94 26.31 6.24
N LEU A 129 -12.18 25.24 6.99
CA LEU A 129 -12.17 25.21 8.45
C LEU A 129 -10.97 24.39 8.95
N SER A 130 -10.78 24.30 10.26
CA SER A 130 -9.59 23.67 10.88
C SER A 130 -9.42 22.18 10.54
N ASN A 131 -10.52 21.49 10.25
CA ASN A 131 -10.58 20.04 9.99
C ASN A 131 -10.93 19.70 8.54
N GLY A 132 -11.10 20.67 7.65
CA GLY A 132 -11.38 20.40 6.24
C GLY A 132 -12.01 21.53 5.45
N TYR A 133 -12.37 21.20 4.21
CA TYR A 133 -13.11 22.07 3.30
C TYR A 133 -14.59 21.70 3.30
N TYR A 134 -15.46 22.69 3.43
CA TYR A 134 -16.89 22.51 3.58
C TYR A 134 -17.68 23.29 2.55
N TYR A 135 -18.70 22.65 2.00
CA TYR A 135 -19.80 23.28 1.31
C TYR A 135 -20.91 23.54 2.33
N MET A 136 -21.24 24.81 2.54
CA MET A 136 -22.13 25.27 3.59
C MET A 136 -23.37 25.93 2.97
N ILE A 137 -24.53 25.67 3.55
CA ILE A 137 -25.80 26.25 3.10
C ILE A 137 -26.46 26.88 4.31
N ARG A 138 -26.89 28.14 4.19
CA ARG A 138 -27.67 28.86 5.20
C ARG A 138 -29.04 29.19 4.61
N LYS A 139 -30.10 28.88 5.36
CA LYS A 139 -31.47 29.27 5.05
C LYS A 139 -32.20 29.79 6.28
N THR A 140 -32.89 30.89 6.14
CA THR A 140 -33.86 31.39 7.11
C THR A 140 -35.17 30.63 6.95
N LEU A 141 -35.75 30.17 8.06
CA LEU A 141 -37.01 29.41 8.06
C LEU A 141 -38.20 30.35 7.82
N ALA A 142 -39.32 29.80 7.31
CA ALA A 142 -40.46 30.56 6.79
C ALA A 142 -41.09 31.58 7.76
N ASP A 143 -40.95 31.36 9.08
CA ASP A 143 -41.50 32.25 10.11
C ASP A 143 -40.50 33.31 10.60
N ASN A 144 -39.30 33.39 10.03
CA ASN A 144 -38.18 34.24 10.49
C ASN A 144 -37.70 33.96 11.94
N ARG A 145 -38.22 32.91 12.59
CA ARG A 145 -37.88 32.55 13.99
C ARG A 145 -36.67 31.63 14.13
N GLY A 146 -36.02 31.26 13.02
CA GLY A 146 -34.86 30.38 13.07
C GLY A 146 -34.08 30.28 11.78
N ILE A 147 -32.84 29.81 11.94
CA ILE A 147 -31.87 29.63 10.86
C ILE A 147 -31.51 28.16 10.79
N ALA A 148 -31.55 27.58 9.60
CA ALA A 148 -31.05 26.25 9.32
C ALA A 148 -29.74 26.31 8.54
N CYS A 149 -28.72 25.61 9.05
CA CYS A 149 -27.43 25.49 8.39
C CYS A 149 -27.13 24.03 8.07
N ALA A 150 -26.65 23.77 6.86
CA ALA A 150 -26.03 22.51 6.48
C ALA A 150 -24.53 22.68 6.24
N MET A 151 -23.75 21.70 6.70
CA MET A 151 -22.31 21.63 6.54
C MET A 151 -21.91 20.29 5.93
N ILE A 152 -21.55 20.33 4.65
CA ILE A 152 -21.23 19.17 3.84
C ILE A 152 -19.72 19.12 3.65
N LEU A 153 -19.07 18.07 4.17
CA LEU A 153 -17.63 17.89 4.03
C LEU A 153 -17.27 17.60 2.57
N VAL A 154 -16.37 18.42 1.99
CA VAL A 154 -15.81 18.21 0.65
C VAL A 154 -14.53 17.38 0.74
N ARG A 155 -13.60 17.81 1.60
CA ARG A 155 -12.28 17.18 1.80
C ARG A 155 -11.83 17.36 3.24
N ALA A 156 -11.57 16.26 3.93
CA ALA A 156 -10.97 16.29 5.26
C ALA A 156 -9.51 16.74 5.17
N LYS A 157 -9.12 17.64 6.06
CA LYS A 157 -7.75 18.16 6.15
C LYS A 157 -7.44 18.51 7.60
N PHE A 158 -6.51 17.79 8.21
CA PHE A 158 -6.15 17.97 9.62
C PHE A 158 -4.71 18.49 9.72
N PHE A 159 -4.38 19.18 10.81
CA PHE A 159 -3.02 19.62 11.07
C PHE A 159 -2.06 18.44 11.29
N ILE A 160 -2.52 17.39 11.99
CA ILE A 160 -1.80 16.13 12.21
C ILE A 160 -2.56 15.00 11.53
N GLN A 161 -1.90 14.29 10.62
CA GLN A 161 -2.46 13.12 9.95
C GLN A 161 -2.21 11.85 10.78
N THR A 162 -3.28 11.12 11.07
CA THR A 162 -3.22 9.78 11.70
C THR A 162 -3.98 8.78 10.83
N ASP A 163 -3.83 7.48 11.13
CA ASP A 163 -4.60 6.43 10.47
C ASP A 163 -6.12 6.59 10.67
N TYR A 164 -6.54 7.24 11.77
CA TYR A 164 -7.93 7.52 12.10
C TYR A 164 -8.45 8.83 11.49
N LEU A 165 -7.56 9.79 11.21
CA LEU A 165 -7.88 11.09 10.64
C LEU A 165 -7.16 11.30 9.30
N PRO A 166 -7.49 10.51 8.26
CA PRO A 166 -6.83 10.63 6.97
C PRO A 166 -7.30 11.88 6.21
N GLU A 167 -6.35 12.55 5.54
CA GLU A 167 -6.71 13.53 4.52
C GLU A 167 -7.33 12.82 3.31
N LYS A 168 -8.62 13.05 3.07
CA LYS A 168 -9.32 12.50 1.92
C LYS A 168 -10.51 13.33 1.47
N PHE A 169 -10.84 13.29 0.18
CA PHE A 169 -12.13 13.75 -0.31
C PHE A 169 -13.28 12.86 0.20
N ALA A 170 -14.37 13.47 0.65
CA ALA A 170 -15.52 12.76 1.21
C ALA A 170 -16.25 11.88 0.17
N TYR A 171 -16.25 12.30 -1.10
CA TYR A 171 -16.94 11.59 -2.18
C TYR A 171 -16.12 10.44 -2.81
N SER A 172 -14.79 10.43 -2.63
CA SER A 172 -13.93 9.40 -3.21
C SER A 172 -12.59 9.27 -2.49
N SER A 173 -12.28 8.06 -2.03
CA SER A 173 -10.99 7.68 -1.44
C SER A 173 -9.79 7.76 -2.40
N SER A 174 -10.04 7.89 -3.71
CA SER A 174 -8.99 7.95 -4.74
C SER A 174 -8.81 9.32 -5.37
N ALA A 175 -9.65 10.30 -5.01
CA ALA A 175 -9.61 11.62 -5.63
C ALA A 175 -8.30 12.37 -5.32
N ASP A 176 -7.74 12.27 -4.11
CA ASP A 176 -6.47 12.90 -3.72
C ASP A 176 -5.25 12.41 -4.51
N LYS A 177 -5.39 11.29 -5.23
CA LYS A 177 -4.37 10.77 -6.17
C LYS A 177 -4.39 11.50 -7.51
N ARG A 178 -5.49 12.20 -7.84
CA ARG A 178 -5.74 12.79 -9.17
C ARG A 178 -5.86 14.31 -9.13
N VAL A 179 -6.58 14.83 -8.13
CA VAL A 179 -7.01 16.22 -8.06
C VAL A 179 -6.66 16.84 -6.72
N LEU A 180 -6.57 18.16 -6.73
CA LEU A 180 -6.47 19.01 -5.54
C LEU A 180 -7.42 20.20 -5.67
N ILE A 181 -7.80 20.79 -4.55
CA ILE A 181 -8.59 22.03 -4.54
C ILE A 181 -7.64 23.17 -4.91
N ALA A 182 -7.92 23.86 -6.01
CA ALA A 182 -7.09 24.90 -6.57
C ALA A 182 -7.27 26.21 -5.80
N ARG A 183 -6.16 26.93 -5.57
CA ARG A 183 -6.20 28.31 -5.05
C ARG A 183 -6.46 29.36 -6.14
N LYS A 184 -6.31 28.96 -7.40
CA LYS A 184 -6.51 29.80 -8.58
C LYS A 184 -7.65 29.26 -9.42
N GLN A 185 -8.23 30.12 -10.25
CA GLN A 185 -9.20 29.71 -11.26
C GLN A 185 -8.57 28.74 -12.26
N THR A 186 -9.26 27.64 -12.55
CA THR A 186 -8.85 26.62 -13.52
C THR A 186 -9.98 26.35 -14.52
N GLU A 187 -9.70 25.54 -15.55
CA GLU A 187 -10.73 25.06 -16.49
C GLU A 187 -11.73 24.06 -15.88
N PHE A 188 -11.60 23.72 -14.58
CA PHE A 188 -12.40 22.72 -13.88
C PHE A 188 -13.18 23.33 -12.69
N PRO A 189 -14.19 24.18 -12.95
CA PRO A 189 -15.05 24.71 -11.90
C PRO A 189 -15.93 23.59 -11.31
N VAL A 190 -16.11 23.61 -9.99
CA VAL A 190 -17.12 22.81 -9.30
C VAL A 190 -18.29 23.72 -8.98
N LYS A 191 -19.46 23.37 -9.52
CA LYS A 191 -20.67 24.20 -9.42
C LYS A 191 -21.74 23.56 -8.55
N THR A 192 -22.59 24.40 -8.00
CA THR A 192 -23.81 24.00 -7.29
C THR A 192 -24.91 23.62 -8.27
N ALA A 193 -26.02 23.06 -7.78
CA ALA A 193 -27.17 22.74 -8.62
C ALA A 193 -27.79 23.98 -9.29
N SER A 194 -27.61 25.17 -8.70
CA SER A 194 -28.06 26.46 -9.25
C SER A 194 -27.07 27.06 -10.26
N GLY A 195 -25.91 26.45 -10.47
CA GLY A 195 -24.88 26.90 -11.42
C GLY A 195 -23.85 27.87 -10.84
N LEU A 196 -23.94 28.21 -9.54
CA LEU A 196 -22.94 29.00 -8.82
C LEU A 196 -21.62 28.23 -8.75
N THR A 197 -20.50 28.89 -9.02
CA THR A 197 -19.17 28.25 -8.90
C THR A 197 -18.67 28.38 -7.47
N LEU A 198 -18.42 27.25 -6.79
CA LEU A 198 -17.94 27.22 -5.41
C LEU A 198 -16.42 27.34 -5.31
N PHE A 199 -15.71 26.51 -6.08
CA PHE A 199 -14.25 26.43 -6.13
C PHE A 199 -13.81 25.73 -7.41
N TYR A 200 -12.50 25.63 -7.60
CA TYR A 200 -11.89 24.99 -8.75
C TYR A 200 -11.08 23.78 -8.32
N LEU A 201 -11.08 22.73 -9.15
CA LEU A 201 -10.13 21.63 -9.01
C LEU A 201 -8.95 21.86 -9.95
N ASP A 202 -7.78 21.38 -9.55
CA ASP A 202 -6.61 21.30 -10.44
C ASP A 202 -6.08 19.87 -10.46
N LYS A 203 -5.33 19.55 -11.50
CA LYS A 203 -4.56 18.32 -11.58
C LYS A 203 -3.42 18.37 -10.58
N LYS A 204 -3.21 17.27 -9.85
CA LYS A 204 -2.03 17.11 -9.01
C LYS A 204 -0.78 16.93 -9.89
N ALA A 205 0.10 17.94 -9.93
CA ALA A 205 1.24 18.02 -10.85
C ALA A 205 2.40 17.04 -10.54
N THR A 206 2.53 16.61 -9.28
CA THR A 206 3.60 15.72 -8.80
C THR A 206 3.04 14.39 -8.32
N GLY A 207 3.54 13.29 -8.89
CA GLY A 207 3.16 11.93 -8.49
C GLY A 207 1.79 11.43 -8.95
N ALA A 208 1.06 12.18 -9.80
CA ALA A 208 -0.13 11.66 -10.46
C ALA A 208 0.29 10.52 -11.41
N VAL A 209 0.20 9.29 -10.91
CA VAL A 209 0.29 8.08 -11.74
C VAL A 209 -0.65 8.32 -12.92
N PRO A 210 -0.17 8.22 -14.17
CA PRO A 210 -1.05 8.34 -15.32
C PRO A 210 -2.25 7.42 -15.08
N TYR A 211 -3.46 7.84 -15.40
CA TYR A 211 -4.65 7.05 -15.10
C TYR A 211 -5.31 6.66 -16.41
N ASN A 212 -5.31 5.36 -16.72
CA ASN A 212 -6.02 4.86 -17.88
C ASN A 212 -7.49 4.73 -17.52
N ASP A 213 -8.37 5.25 -18.38
CA ASP A 213 -9.81 5.05 -18.22
C ASP A 213 -10.20 3.57 -18.40
N ARG A 214 -11.36 3.18 -17.86
CA ARG A 214 -11.86 1.79 -17.88
C ARG A 214 -11.86 1.19 -19.29
N LEU A 215 -12.30 1.96 -20.29
CA LEU A 215 -12.28 1.51 -21.69
C LEU A 215 -10.85 1.24 -22.19
N THR A 216 -9.90 2.13 -21.86
CA THR A 216 -8.49 1.95 -22.23
C THR A 216 -7.92 0.68 -21.60
N ILE A 217 -8.27 0.40 -20.34
CA ILE A 217 -7.84 -0.82 -19.65
C ILE A 217 -8.40 -2.06 -20.35
N ILE A 218 -9.69 -2.08 -20.68
CA ILE A 218 -10.33 -3.21 -21.37
C ILE A 218 -9.68 -3.46 -22.73
N LEU A 219 -9.47 -2.40 -23.53
CA LEU A 219 -8.81 -2.51 -24.84
C LEU A 219 -7.39 -3.08 -24.71
N ARG A 220 -6.61 -2.63 -23.71
CA ARG A 220 -5.27 -3.16 -23.45
C ARG A 220 -5.30 -4.62 -23.01
N LEU A 221 -6.22 -5.01 -22.12
CA LEU A 221 -6.35 -6.39 -21.66
C LEU A 221 -6.72 -7.32 -22.82
N CYS A 222 -7.69 -6.94 -23.65
CA CYS A 222 -8.04 -7.69 -24.86
C CYS A 222 -6.85 -7.79 -25.84
N GLY A 223 -6.12 -6.68 -26.05
CA GLY A 223 -4.90 -6.68 -26.86
C GLY A 223 -3.82 -7.63 -26.33
N ILE A 224 -3.59 -7.66 -25.02
CA ILE A 224 -2.64 -8.58 -24.36
C ILE A 224 -3.08 -10.03 -24.54
N LEU A 225 -4.37 -10.35 -24.34
CA LEU A 225 -4.87 -11.71 -24.50
C LEU A 225 -4.70 -12.23 -25.93
N LEU A 226 -4.99 -11.39 -26.92
CA LEU A 226 -4.75 -11.73 -28.33
C LEU A 226 -3.27 -11.88 -28.66
N LEU A 227 -2.41 -11.03 -28.08
CA LEU A 227 -0.95 -11.16 -28.22
C LEU A 227 -0.46 -12.48 -27.63
N PHE A 228 -0.92 -12.87 -26.44
CA PHE A 228 -0.58 -14.15 -25.83
C PHE A 228 -1.08 -15.34 -26.64
N LEU A 229 -2.29 -15.26 -27.18
CA LEU A 229 -2.81 -16.26 -28.11
C LEU A 229 -1.94 -16.37 -29.36
N PHE A 230 -1.53 -15.24 -29.94
CA PHE A 230 -0.61 -15.23 -31.09
C PHE A 230 0.73 -15.89 -30.74
N ILE A 231 1.35 -15.52 -29.62
CA ILE A 231 2.61 -16.11 -29.14
C ILE A 231 2.45 -17.63 -29.02
N GLN A 232 1.37 -18.11 -28.38
CA GLN A 232 1.09 -19.54 -28.25
C GLN A 232 1.00 -20.23 -29.62
N LEU A 233 0.28 -19.65 -30.58
CA LEU A 233 0.09 -20.22 -31.92
C LEU A 233 1.39 -20.24 -32.75
N GLN A 234 2.29 -19.28 -32.54
CA GLN A 234 3.59 -19.22 -33.21
C GLN A 234 4.60 -20.18 -32.61
N VAL A 235 4.64 -20.26 -31.29
CA VAL A 235 5.51 -21.18 -30.55
C VAL A 235 5.10 -22.63 -30.86
N GLU A 236 3.79 -22.93 -30.90
CA GLU A 236 3.28 -24.25 -31.29
C GLU A 236 3.68 -24.64 -32.71
N LEU A 237 3.58 -23.71 -33.66
CA LEU A 237 3.99 -23.94 -35.05
C LEU A 237 5.49 -24.22 -35.15
N THR A 238 6.29 -23.40 -34.47
CA THR A 238 7.74 -23.53 -34.45
C THR A 238 8.16 -24.85 -33.83
N ALA A 239 7.53 -25.25 -32.72
CA ALA A 239 7.77 -26.54 -32.08
C ALA A 239 7.45 -27.73 -33.01
N ARG A 240 6.41 -27.61 -33.85
CA ARG A 240 6.04 -28.66 -34.83
C ARG A 240 6.99 -28.74 -36.02
N ILE A 241 7.45 -27.60 -36.55
CA ILE A 241 8.29 -27.56 -37.77
C ILE A 241 9.77 -27.76 -37.44
N LYS A 242 10.29 -27.00 -36.46
CA LYS A 242 11.72 -26.94 -36.12
C LYS A 242 12.09 -27.77 -34.88
N GLY A 243 11.10 -28.37 -34.22
CA GLY A 243 11.27 -29.23 -33.05
C GLY A 243 11.07 -28.51 -31.71
N PRO A 244 10.86 -29.28 -30.63
CA PRO A 244 10.34 -28.77 -29.35
C PRO A 244 11.27 -27.77 -28.66
N TRP A 245 12.59 -28.00 -28.69
CA TRP A 245 13.57 -27.12 -28.07
C TRP A 245 13.58 -25.72 -28.68
N THR A 246 13.42 -25.61 -30.00
CA THR A 246 13.36 -24.31 -30.68
C THR A 246 12.08 -23.54 -30.34
N GLY A 247 10.95 -24.24 -30.17
CA GLY A 247 9.71 -23.64 -29.69
C GLY A 247 9.82 -23.12 -28.25
N ILE A 248 10.39 -23.91 -27.34
CA ILE A 248 10.62 -23.51 -25.94
C ILE A 248 11.55 -22.29 -25.88
N GLY A 249 12.63 -22.29 -26.66
CA GLY A 249 13.55 -21.15 -26.76
C GLY A 249 12.86 -19.89 -27.29
N LEU A 250 12.03 -20.02 -28.33
CA LEU A 250 11.24 -18.89 -28.87
C LEU A 250 10.26 -18.33 -27.84
N LEU A 251 9.52 -19.18 -27.11
CA LEU A 251 8.60 -18.74 -26.07
C LEU A 251 9.34 -17.96 -24.97
N THR A 252 10.46 -18.53 -24.51
CA THR A 252 11.29 -17.90 -23.47
C THR A 252 11.80 -16.54 -23.92
N LEU A 253 12.30 -16.45 -25.15
CA LEU A 253 12.79 -15.19 -25.73
C LEU A 253 11.69 -14.14 -25.84
N LEU A 254 10.50 -14.51 -26.34
CA LEU A 254 9.39 -13.58 -26.52
C LEU A 254 8.83 -13.08 -25.18
N LEU A 255 8.68 -13.96 -24.19
CA LEU A 255 8.21 -13.56 -22.85
C LEU A 255 9.25 -12.71 -22.11
N LEU A 256 10.54 -13.03 -22.26
CA LEU A 256 11.63 -12.22 -21.69
C LEU A 256 11.69 -10.83 -22.35
N PHE A 257 11.56 -10.76 -23.68
CA PHE A 257 11.46 -9.50 -24.40
C PHE A 257 10.27 -8.66 -23.92
N LEU A 258 9.09 -9.28 -23.81
CA LEU A 258 7.89 -8.60 -23.29
C LEU A 258 8.13 -8.11 -21.86
N ARG A 259 8.79 -8.92 -21.02
CA ARG A 259 9.07 -8.53 -19.65
C ARG A 259 10.03 -7.35 -19.56
N ILE A 260 11.13 -7.38 -20.32
CA ILE A 260 12.08 -6.27 -20.42
C ILE A 260 11.36 -5.01 -20.93
N ALA A 261 10.55 -5.12 -21.98
CA ALA A 261 9.79 -4.00 -22.52
C ALA A 261 8.86 -3.36 -21.47
N THR A 262 8.20 -4.17 -20.62
CA THR A 262 7.36 -3.62 -19.54
C THR A 262 8.13 -2.84 -18.47
N TYR A 263 9.42 -3.14 -18.27
CA TYR A 263 10.26 -2.40 -17.33
C TYR A 263 10.82 -1.10 -17.91
N PHE A 264 11.23 -1.10 -19.18
CA PHE A 264 11.77 0.11 -19.85
C PHE A 264 10.68 1.09 -20.28
N PHE A 265 9.49 0.59 -20.61
CA PHE A 265 8.37 1.40 -21.07
C PHE A 265 7.15 1.28 -20.15
N PRO A 266 7.25 1.72 -18.87
CA PRO A 266 6.18 1.56 -17.89
C PRO A 266 4.89 2.29 -18.31
N ALA A 267 4.98 3.33 -19.14
CA ALA A 267 3.84 4.07 -19.66
C ALA A 267 2.95 3.28 -20.63
N LEU A 268 3.48 2.22 -21.29
CA LEU A 268 2.72 1.43 -22.28
C LEU A 268 1.50 0.76 -21.65
N LEU A 269 1.70 0.07 -20.53
CA LEU A 269 0.63 -0.60 -19.79
C LEU A 269 0.18 0.21 -18.59
N ASN A 270 1.10 0.99 -17.99
CA ASN A 270 0.85 1.83 -16.84
C ASN A 270 0.24 1.02 -15.67
N LEU A 271 0.90 -0.09 -15.37
CA LEU A 271 0.47 -1.08 -14.37
C LEU A 271 0.47 -0.51 -12.93
N ARG A 272 1.30 0.51 -12.67
CA ARG A 272 1.39 1.18 -11.36
C ARG A 272 0.11 1.89 -10.92
N GLN A 273 -0.88 2.06 -11.80
CA GLN A 273 -2.19 2.56 -11.41
C GLN A 273 -2.97 1.58 -10.53
N PHE A 274 -2.62 0.30 -10.54
CA PHE A 274 -3.26 -0.74 -9.74
C PHE A 274 -2.47 -0.99 -8.45
N GLU A 275 -3.17 -1.19 -7.33
CA GLU A 275 -2.54 -1.38 -6.01
C GLU A 275 -1.65 -2.62 -5.94
N LEU A 276 -1.92 -3.64 -6.76
CA LEU A 276 -1.10 -4.84 -6.88
C LEU A 276 0.35 -4.54 -7.32
N PHE A 277 0.55 -3.45 -8.06
CA PHE A 277 1.86 -3.01 -8.54
C PHE A 277 2.48 -1.91 -7.65
N ASN A 278 1.90 -1.67 -6.46
CA ASN A 278 2.46 -0.74 -5.48
C ASN A 278 3.58 -1.42 -4.68
N PRO A 279 4.83 -0.92 -4.71
CA PRO A 279 5.94 -1.48 -3.94
C PRO A 279 5.73 -1.45 -2.41
N ALA A 280 4.82 -0.62 -1.91
CA ALA A 280 4.55 -0.51 -0.48
C ALA A 280 3.97 -1.79 0.16
N TRP A 281 3.34 -2.67 -0.64
CA TRP A 281 2.79 -3.94 -0.18
C TRP A 281 3.82 -5.08 -0.22
N TYR A 282 4.65 -5.11 -1.26
CA TYR A 282 5.74 -6.07 -1.45
C TYR A 282 6.73 -5.46 -2.42
N GLY A 283 8.03 -5.62 -2.17
CA GLY A 283 9.08 -5.20 -3.10
C GLY A 283 10.43 -5.70 -2.63
N SER A 284 10.92 -6.78 -3.22
CA SER A 284 12.15 -7.44 -2.75
C SER A 284 13.39 -6.99 -3.54
N ASN A 285 13.29 -6.82 -4.86
CA ASN A 285 14.44 -6.44 -5.69
C ASN A 285 14.02 -5.76 -7.02
N ILE A 286 15.01 -5.40 -7.84
CA ILE A 286 14.82 -4.69 -9.11
C ILE A 286 13.93 -5.47 -10.10
N VAL A 287 13.90 -6.80 -10.01
CA VAL A 287 13.06 -7.68 -10.85
C VAL A 287 11.67 -7.83 -10.22
N GLN A 288 11.59 -7.98 -8.91
CA GLN A 288 10.37 -8.18 -8.12
C GLN A 288 10.02 -6.89 -7.37
N ARG A 289 9.70 -5.83 -8.13
CA ARG A 289 9.41 -4.49 -7.60
C ARG A 289 8.07 -4.40 -6.88
N SER A 290 7.16 -5.34 -7.14
CA SER A 290 5.79 -5.37 -6.63
C SER A 290 5.21 -6.79 -6.63
N LEU A 291 4.11 -7.01 -5.90
CA LEU A 291 3.43 -8.32 -5.89
C LEU A 291 2.92 -8.68 -7.29
N GLY A 292 2.41 -7.69 -8.03
CA GLY A 292 1.96 -7.86 -9.41
C GLY A 292 3.11 -8.22 -10.35
N ASP A 293 4.29 -7.66 -10.13
CA ASP A 293 5.49 -8.04 -10.88
C ASP A 293 5.91 -9.49 -10.61
N LEU A 294 5.84 -9.92 -9.35
CA LEU A 294 6.10 -11.30 -8.98
C LEU A 294 5.06 -12.25 -9.60
N LEU A 295 3.78 -11.89 -9.59
CA LEU A 295 2.71 -12.67 -10.20
C LEU A 295 2.92 -12.86 -11.71
N ILE A 296 3.27 -11.81 -12.45
CA ILE A 296 3.58 -11.92 -13.88
C ILE A 296 4.79 -12.83 -14.10
N ASN A 297 5.86 -12.65 -13.31
CA ASN A 297 7.06 -13.49 -13.42
C ASN A 297 6.74 -14.97 -13.16
N ALA A 298 5.94 -15.27 -12.13
CA ALA A 298 5.50 -16.62 -11.80
C ALA A 298 4.64 -17.23 -12.94
N MET A 299 3.67 -16.48 -13.46
CA MET A 299 2.82 -16.95 -14.57
C MET A 299 3.60 -17.20 -15.86
N PHE A 300 4.57 -16.33 -16.20
CA PHE A 300 5.41 -16.52 -17.39
C PHE A 300 6.33 -17.72 -17.25
N PHE A 301 6.95 -17.89 -16.07
CA PHE A 301 7.75 -19.08 -15.79
C PHE A 301 6.90 -20.35 -15.87
N CYS A 302 5.70 -20.33 -15.28
CA CYS A 302 4.75 -21.44 -15.36
C CYS A 302 4.37 -21.78 -16.80
N TRP A 303 4.06 -20.77 -17.61
CA TRP A 303 3.74 -20.97 -19.02
C TRP A 303 4.90 -21.63 -19.78
N ILE A 304 6.14 -21.16 -19.59
CA ILE A 304 7.33 -21.76 -20.21
C ILE A 304 7.47 -23.23 -19.80
N VAL A 305 7.37 -23.52 -18.51
CA VAL A 305 7.55 -24.87 -17.98
C VAL A 305 6.44 -25.81 -18.44
N LEU A 306 5.17 -25.41 -18.36
CA LEU A 306 4.05 -26.22 -18.81
C LEU A 306 4.09 -26.46 -20.31
N PHE A 307 4.50 -25.45 -21.11
CA PHE A 307 4.72 -25.64 -22.53
C PHE A 307 5.85 -26.65 -22.79
N ALA A 308 7.00 -26.50 -22.12
CA ALA A 308 8.11 -27.44 -22.23
C ALA A 308 7.69 -28.87 -21.85
N TRP A 309 6.98 -29.02 -20.74
CA TRP A 309 6.41 -30.29 -20.29
C TRP A 309 5.48 -30.89 -21.34
N SER A 310 4.54 -30.10 -21.89
CA SER A 310 3.60 -30.59 -22.91
C SER A 310 4.28 -31.19 -24.14
N LYS A 311 5.49 -30.72 -24.49
CA LYS A 311 6.25 -31.18 -25.66
C LYS A 311 7.26 -32.26 -25.36
N LEU A 312 7.80 -32.29 -24.14
CA LEU A 312 8.92 -33.16 -23.77
C LEU A 312 8.50 -34.33 -22.87
N HIS A 313 7.30 -34.30 -22.27
CA HIS A 313 6.87 -35.30 -21.27
C HIS A 313 6.85 -36.75 -21.79
N ARG A 314 6.67 -36.97 -23.10
CA ARG A 314 6.62 -38.32 -23.70
C ARG A 314 7.98 -39.01 -23.81
N LYS A 315 9.08 -38.30 -23.57
CA LYS A 315 10.45 -38.84 -23.67
C LYS A 315 11.04 -38.95 -22.27
N ASP A 316 11.35 -40.16 -21.84
CA ASP A 316 11.94 -40.41 -20.52
C ASP A 316 13.40 -39.98 -20.45
N ASP A 317 14.17 -40.21 -21.52
CA ASP A 317 15.51 -39.67 -21.72
C ASP A 317 15.48 -38.61 -22.83
N LEU A 318 15.72 -37.36 -22.43
CA LEU A 318 15.76 -36.21 -23.33
C LEU A 318 17.08 -36.08 -24.10
N THR A 319 18.10 -36.83 -23.66
CA THR A 319 19.47 -36.76 -24.16
C THR A 319 19.77 -37.80 -25.24
N ILE A 320 18.86 -38.73 -25.55
CA ILE A 320 19.09 -39.84 -26.50
C ILE A 320 19.71 -39.37 -27.83
N ALA A 321 19.23 -38.24 -28.38
CA ALA A 321 19.68 -37.68 -29.65
C ALA A 321 20.95 -36.79 -29.54
N PHE A 322 21.50 -36.61 -28.34
CA PHE A 322 22.65 -35.72 -28.10
C PHE A 322 23.97 -36.48 -28.28
N SER A 323 24.99 -35.80 -28.81
CA SER A 323 26.37 -36.30 -28.79
C SER A 323 26.90 -36.40 -27.36
N SER A 324 27.90 -37.25 -27.11
CA SER A 324 28.44 -37.47 -25.76
C SER A 324 28.89 -36.18 -25.07
N LYS A 325 29.49 -35.24 -25.80
CA LYS A 325 29.87 -33.92 -25.26
C LYS A 325 28.64 -33.10 -24.84
N LEU A 326 27.61 -33.06 -25.69
CA LEU A 326 26.38 -32.31 -25.42
C LEU A 326 25.57 -32.91 -24.26
N LYS A 327 25.59 -34.24 -24.08
CA LYS A 327 25.01 -34.91 -22.91
C LYS A 327 25.63 -34.43 -21.60
N TRP A 328 26.96 -34.37 -21.52
CA TRP A 328 27.68 -33.85 -20.36
C TRP A 328 27.37 -32.38 -20.08
N ILE A 329 27.43 -31.53 -21.11
CA ILE A 329 27.11 -30.10 -20.98
C ILE A 329 25.68 -29.92 -20.47
N ALA A 330 24.71 -30.59 -21.09
CA ALA A 330 23.31 -30.49 -20.71
C ALA A 330 23.04 -30.98 -19.29
N GLY A 331 23.65 -32.11 -18.87
CA GLY A 331 23.47 -32.65 -17.53
C GLY A 331 24.10 -31.79 -16.44
N ILE A 332 25.34 -31.31 -16.63
CA ILE A 332 26.00 -30.39 -15.68
C ILE A 332 25.24 -29.07 -15.59
N PHE A 333 24.86 -28.48 -16.72
CA PHE A 333 24.07 -27.26 -16.74
C PHE A 333 22.73 -27.43 -16.03
N SER A 334 22.05 -28.56 -16.24
CA SER A 334 20.79 -28.89 -15.57
C SER A 334 20.96 -29.07 -14.06
N LEU A 335 22.07 -29.65 -13.62
CA LEU A 335 22.39 -29.79 -12.19
C LEU A 335 22.59 -28.42 -11.52
N ILE A 336 23.37 -27.53 -12.15
CA ILE A 336 23.57 -26.16 -11.66
C ILE A 336 22.23 -25.42 -11.61
N LEU A 337 21.44 -25.53 -12.68
CA LEU A 337 20.13 -24.88 -12.78
C LEU A 337 19.13 -25.40 -11.75
N LEU A 338 19.18 -26.70 -11.39
CA LEU A 338 18.37 -27.29 -10.34
C LEU A 338 18.70 -26.66 -8.98
N ILE A 339 19.98 -26.57 -8.63
CA ILE A 339 20.43 -25.98 -7.35
C ILE A 339 20.04 -24.49 -7.29
N LEU A 340 20.37 -23.72 -8.34
CA LEU A 340 20.06 -22.29 -8.41
C LEU A 340 18.55 -22.03 -8.33
N SER A 341 17.74 -22.76 -9.11
CA SER A 341 16.28 -22.58 -9.09
C SER A 341 15.66 -22.93 -7.73
N THR A 342 16.22 -23.90 -7.01
CA THR A 342 15.77 -24.25 -5.65
C THR A 342 16.01 -23.10 -4.68
N PHE A 343 17.21 -22.54 -4.66
CA PHE A 343 17.53 -21.41 -3.79
C PHE A 343 16.77 -20.15 -4.16
N VAL A 344 16.60 -19.87 -5.46
CA VAL A 344 15.77 -18.75 -5.93
C VAL A 344 14.33 -18.93 -5.47
N LEU A 345 13.73 -20.12 -5.63
CA LEU A 345 12.37 -20.38 -5.17
C LEU A 345 12.24 -20.15 -3.66
N ALA A 346 13.13 -20.71 -2.86
CA ALA A 346 13.11 -20.54 -1.41
C ALA A 346 13.28 -19.07 -1.00
N SER A 347 14.19 -18.33 -1.66
CA SER A 347 14.38 -16.90 -1.44
C SER A 347 13.13 -16.09 -1.79
N VAL A 348 12.42 -16.45 -2.87
CA VAL A 348 11.18 -15.76 -3.25
C VAL A 348 10.10 -16.01 -2.21
N ILE A 349 9.91 -17.25 -1.75
CA ILE A 349 8.95 -17.58 -0.68
C ILE A 349 9.28 -16.81 0.60
N ARG A 350 10.56 -16.78 0.99
CA ARG A 350 11.04 -16.01 2.15
C ARG A 350 10.70 -14.53 2.00
N SER A 351 11.03 -13.93 0.86
CA SER A 351 10.78 -12.50 0.59
C SER A 351 9.30 -12.14 0.65
N MET A 352 8.40 -13.05 0.27
CA MET A 352 6.96 -12.81 0.32
C MET A 352 6.46 -12.64 1.76
N VAL A 353 7.15 -13.22 2.75
CA VAL A 353 6.81 -13.06 4.16
C VAL A 353 7.64 -11.94 4.79
N ALA A 354 8.96 -11.97 4.61
CA ALA A 354 9.88 -11.05 5.28
C ALA A 354 9.85 -9.62 4.71
N ASP A 355 9.72 -9.47 3.38
CA ASP A 355 9.81 -8.18 2.67
C ASP A 355 8.42 -7.63 2.28
N SER A 356 7.35 -8.12 2.92
CA SER A 356 5.97 -7.74 2.58
C SER A 356 5.16 -7.30 3.80
N LYS A 357 4.15 -6.47 3.54
CA LYS A 357 3.11 -6.13 4.54
C LYS A 357 1.90 -7.07 4.47
N ILE A 358 1.99 -8.12 3.67
CA ILE A 358 0.89 -9.04 3.40
C ILE A 358 0.87 -10.07 4.52
N SER A 359 -0.26 -10.17 5.23
CA SER A 359 -0.44 -11.23 6.22
C SER A 359 -0.68 -12.55 5.51
N PHE A 360 0.15 -13.55 5.82
CA PHE A 360 -0.04 -14.96 5.45
C PHE A 360 -0.46 -15.80 6.67
N ASP A 361 -0.81 -15.16 7.79
CA ASP A 361 -1.24 -15.84 8.99
C ASP A 361 -2.69 -16.31 8.85
N VAL A 362 -2.85 -17.61 8.58
CA VAL A 362 -4.15 -18.27 8.41
C VAL A 362 -4.88 -18.43 9.75
N THR A 363 -4.17 -18.33 10.88
CA THR A 363 -4.81 -18.40 12.21
C THR A 363 -5.57 -17.12 12.54
N ASN A 364 -5.16 -15.99 11.96
CA ASN A 364 -5.86 -14.72 12.08
C ASN A 364 -6.60 -14.35 10.78
N PHE A 365 -7.75 -15.00 10.58
CA PHE A 365 -8.57 -14.86 9.36
C PHE A 365 -8.89 -13.39 8.99
N PHE A 366 -9.06 -12.51 9.98
CA PHE A 366 -9.38 -11.09 9.74
C PHE A 366 -8.25 -10.30 9.08
N THR A 367 -7.02 -10.83 9.10
CA THR A 367 -5.87 -10.21 8.44
C THR A 367 -5.73 -10.60 6.97
N LEU A 368 -6.47 -11.62 6.53
CA LEU A 368 -6.42 -12.12 5.15
C LEU A 368 -7.14 -11.13 4.22
N ASN A 369 -6.45 -10.69 3.18
CA ASN A 369 -6.99 -9.74 2.23
C ASN A 369 -6.74 -10.19 0.77
N PHE A 370 -7.14 -9.35 -0.19
CA PHE A 370 -6.94 -9.62 -1.61
C PHE A 370 -5.48 -9.93 -1.96
N PHE A 371 -4.51 -9.27 -1.34
CA PHE A 371 -3.08 -9.52 -1.57
C PHE A 371 -2.65 -10.89 -1.06
N THR A 372 -3.22 -11.37 0.05
CA THR A 372 -2.96 -12.71 0.56
C THR A 372 -3.43 -13.78 -0.42
N VAL A 373 -4.63 -13.63 -0.99
CA VAL A 373 -5.16 -14.54 -2.01
C VAL A 373 -4.25 -14.57 -3.25
N VAL A 374 -3.84 -13.39 -3.74
CA VAL A 374 -2.89 -13.30 -4.86
C VAL A 374 -1.55 -13.95 -4.50
N GLY A 375 -1.07 -13.75 -3.27
CA GLY A 375 0.12 -14.41 -2.75
C GLY A 375 0.02 -15.94 -2.81
N PHE A 376 -1.09 -16.53 -2.39
CA PHE A 376 -1.31 -17.98 -2.51
C PHE A 376 -1.35 -18.45 -3.97
N VAL A 377 -1.94 -17.68 -4.89
CA VAL A 377 -1.90 -17.99 -6.32
C VAL A 377 -0.46 -17.98 -6.86
N VAL A 378 0.36 -17.01 -6.44
CA VAL A 378 1.80 -16.96 -6.78
C VAL A 378 2.51 -18.20 -6.27
N LEU A 379 2.33 -18.57 -5.00
CA LEU A 379 2.97 -19.73 -4.39
C LEU A 379 2.56 -21.05 -5.09
N ALA A 380 1.28 -21.21 -5.40
CA ALA A 380 0.78 -22.36 -6.15
C ALA A 380 1.39 -22.42 -7.56
N CYS A 381 1.45 -21.28 -8.25
CA CYS A 381 2.05 -21.17 -9.58
C CYS A 381 3.54 -21.52 -9.56
N LEU A 382 4.30 -20.98 -8.61
CA LEU A 382 5.73 -21.25 -8.45
C LEU A 382 6.00 -22.71 -8.07
N SER A 383 5.21 -23.27 -7.15
CA SER A 383 5.30 -24.68 -6.75
C SER A 383 5.06 -25.63 -7.92
N LEU A 384 3.97 -25.42 -8.67
CA LEU A 384 3.65 -26.20 -9.86
C LEU A 384 4.75 -26.10 -10.92
N SER A 385 5.23 -24.88 -11.16
CA SER A 385 6.31 -24.62 -12.11
C SER A 385 7.59 -25.33 -11.70
N TYR A 386 8.00 -25.20 -10.43
CA TYR A 386 9.21 -25.83 -9.94
C TYR A 386 9.13 -27.35 -10.04
N TYR A 387 8.00 -27.96 -9.68
CA TYR A 387 7.79 -29.41 -9.81
C TYR A 387 8.00 -29.92 -11.24
N TYR A 388 7.32 -29.31 -12.23
CA TYR A 388 7.49 -29.76 -13.62
C TYR A 388 8.86 -29.40 -14.18
N PHE A 389 9.44 -28.29 -13.75
CA PHE A 389 10.76 -27.86 -14.17
C PHE A 389 11.85 -28.81 -13.68
N SER A 390 11.87 -29.12 -12.38
CA SER A 390 12.82 -30.08 -11.81
C SER A 390 12.68 -31.46 -12.44
N GLN A 391 11.45 -31.91 -12.74
CA GLN A 391 11.20 -33.16 -13.47
C GLN A 391 11.84 -33.16 -14.87
N LEU A 392 11.76 -32.04 -15.60
CA LEU A 392 12.46 -31.89 -16.89
C LEU A 392 13.99 -31.91 -16.72
N LEU A 393 14.52 -31.25 -15.68
CA LEU A 393 15.95 -31.25 -15.38
C LEU A 393 16.46 -32.65 -15.02
N PHE A 394 15.70 -33.41 -14.21
CA PHE A 394 16.08 -34.77 -13.83
C PHE A 394 16.16 -35.72 -15.03
N ARG A 395 15.34 -35.51 -16.08
CA ARG A 395 15.44 -36.26 -17.35
C ARG A 395 16.68 -35.92 -18.18
N LEU A 396 17.38 -34.84 -17.86
CA LEU A 396 18.69 -34.49 -18.42
C LEU A 396 19.83 -34.97 -17.51
N ILE A 397 19.62 -35.00 -16.19
CA ILE A 397 20.63 -35.35 -15.18
C ILE A 397 20.78 -36.87 -15.04
N PHE A 398 19.68 -37.63 -14.85
CA PHE A 398 19.76 -39.06 -14.54
C PHE A 398 20.41 -39.92 -15.64
N PRO A 399 20.14 -39.70 -16.95
CA PRO A 399 20.80 -40.46 -18.01
C PRO A 399 22.32 -40.32 -18.00
N LEU A 400 22.84 -39.16 -17.58
CA LEU A 400 24.27 -38.89 -17.52
C LEU A 400 25.00 -39.72 -16.44
N PHE A 401 24.32 -40.01 -15.33
CA PHE A 401 24.90 -40.67 -14.16
C PHE A 401 24.22 -42.02 -13.85
N ALA A 402 23.66 -42.70 -14.85
CA ALA A 402 22.85 -43.91 -14.67
C ALA A 402 23.51 -44.98 -13.78
N ASN A 403 24.82 -45.21 -13.94
CA ASN A 403 25.59 -46.19 -13.17
C ASN A 403 26.18 -45.65 -11.85
N ARG A 404 26.10 -44.33 -11.60
CA ARG A 404 26.75 -43.68 -10.45
C ARG A 404 25.86 -42.59 -9.86
N LYS A 405 24.62 -42.94 -9.51
CA LYS A 405 23.62 -41.99 -8.98
C LYS A 405 24.09 -41.26 -7.71
N TYR A 406 24.97 -41.87 -6.90
CA TYR A 406 25.58 -41.22 -5.72
C TYR A 406 26.33 -39.92 -6.07
N ILE A 407 26.89 -39.80 -7.28
CA ILE A 407 27.58 -38.59 -7.76
C ILE A 407 26.63 -37.41 -7.83
N ILE A 408 25.34 -37.62 -8.14
CA ILE A 408 24.35 -36.54 -8.19
C ILE A 408 24.17 -35.94 -6.79
N TYR A 409 24.02 -36.77 -5.76
CA TYR A 409 23.88 -36.32 -4.37
C TYR A 409 25.14 -35.62 -3.88
N PHE A 410 26.31 -36.20 -4.19
CA PHE A 410 27.60 -35.57 -3.88
C PHE A 410 27.72 -34.21 -4.55
N ALA A 411 27.38 -34.10 -5.84
CA ALA A 411 27.49 -32.85 -6.58
C ALA A 411 26.50 -31.78 -6.08
N ILE A 412 25.26 -32.15 -5.75
CA ILE A 412 24.29 -31.24 -5.12
C ILE A 412 24.80 -30.77 -3.75
N GLY A 413 25.23 -31.69 -2.90
CA GLY A 413 25.75 -31.37 -1.57
C GLY A 413 27.00 -30.49 -1.63
N PHE A 414 27.99 -30.89 -2.43
CA PHE A 414 29.25 -30.16 -2.59
C PHE A 414 29.04 -28.77 -3.18
N ALA A 415 28.33 -28.65 -4.32
CA ALA A 415 28.10 -27.36 -4.96
C ALA A 415 27.19 -26.46 -4.11
N GLY A 416 26.19 -27.02 -3.45
CA GLY A 416 25.33 -26.31 -2.51
C GLY A 416 26.11 -25.76 -1.32
N LEU A 417 26.93 -26.58 -0.66
CA LEU A 417 27.77 -26.15 0.46
C LEU A 417 28.85 -25.15 0.02
N LEU A 418 29.44 -25.32 -1.16
CA LEU A 418 30.40 -24.37 -1.72
C LEU A 418 29.74 -23.00 -1.92
N TYR A 419 28.52 -22.97 -2.48
CA TYR A 419 27.74 -21.75 -2.63
C TYR A 419 27.47 -21.09 -1.27
N LEU A 420 27.04 -21.86 -0.26
CA LEU A 420 26.78 -21.33 1.08
C LEU A 420 28.05 -20.82 1.77
N THR A 421 29.18 -21.52 1.59
CA THR A 421 30.47 -21.12 2.16
C THR A 421 30.97 -19.81 1.54
N SER A 422 30.75 -19.59 0.24
CA SER A 422 31.09 -18.32 -0.42
C SER A 422 30.32 -17.10 0.13
N ARG A 423 29.22 -17.35 0.86
CA ARG A 423 28.34 -16.34 1.48
C ARG A 423 28.51 -16.28 3.01
N SER A 424 29.60 -16.84 3.54
CA SER A 424 29.87 -16.87 4.98
C SER A 424 29.74 -15.48 5.62
N GLY A 425 29.08 -15.40 6.78
CA GLY A 425 28.78 -14.14 7.48
C GLY A 425 27.42 -13.53 7.14
N ASN A 426 26.70 -14.01 6.12
CA ASN A 426 25.34 -13.57 5.86
C ASN A 426 24.32 -14.37 6.71
N PRO A 427 23.43 -13.72 7.49
CA PRO A 427 22.44 -14.40 8.32
C PRO A 427 21.48 -15.30 7.53
N GLU A 428 21.32 -15.06 6.23
CA GLU A 428 20.50 -15.90 5.34
C GLU A 428 21.10 -17.29 5.08
N VAL A 429 22.39 -17.52 5.36
CA VAL A 429 23.02 -18.85 5.14
C VAL A 429 22.31 -19.93 5.97
N LEU A 430 21.91 -19.63 7.20
CA LEU A 430 21.17 -20.57 8.05
C LEU A 430 19.82 -20.96 7.45
N PHE A 431 19.19 -20.07 6.68
CA PHE A 431 17.93 -20.35 6.00
C PHE A 431 18.09 -21.33 4.84
N TYR A 432 19.17 -21.22 4.06
CA TYR A 432 19.38 -22.07 2.88
C TYR A 432 19.87 -23.50 3.21
N LEU A 433 20.39 -23.74 4.41
CA LEU A 433 20.89 -25.06 4.79
C LEU A 433 19.76 -26.12 4.87
N PRO A 434 18.63 -25.89 5.55
CA PRO A 434 17.45 -26.76 5.46
C PRO A 434 16.92 -26.93 4.03
N VAL A 435 17.01 -25.88 3.19
CA VAL A 435 16.59 -25.94 1.77
C VAL A 435 17.48 -26.89 0.97
N LEU A 436 18.79 -26.90 1.24
CA LEU A 436 19.72 -27.85 0.60
C LEU A 436 19.44 -29.29 1.04
N ILE A 437 19.17 -29.51 2.33
CA ILE A 437 18.75 -30.83 2.84
C ILE A 437 17.45 -31.26 2.17
N TRP A 438 16.47 -30.36 2.07
CA TRP A 438 15.22 -30.60 1.37
C TRP A 438 15.44 -30.98 -0.09
N LEU A 439 16.35 -30.33 -0.81
CA LEU A 439 16.69 -30.67 -2.19
C LEU A 439 17.29 -32.08 -2.32
N LEU A 440 18.14 -32.49 -1.37
CA LEU A 440 18.69 -33.85 -1.34
C LEU A 440 17.60 -34.90 -1.09
N VAL A 441 16.71 -34.65 -0.12
CA VAL A 441 15.54 -35.51 0.15
C VAL A 441 14.60 -35.57 -1.05
N TYR A 442 14.32 -34.44 -1.68
CA TYR A 442 13.51 -34.34 -2.88
C TYR A 442 14.12 -35.13 -4.05
N THR A 443 15.42 -34.98 -4.29
CA THR A 443 16.16 -35.73 -5.31
C THR A 443 16.15 -37.23 -5.01
N TRP A 444 16.24 -37.61 -3.73
CA TRP A 444 16.12 -38.99 -3.29
C TRP A 444 14.72 -39.57 -3.56
N LEU A 445 13.66 -38.84 -3.22
CA LEU A 445 12.28 -39.24 -3.48
C LEU A 445 12.04 -39.44 -4.98
N ILE A 446 12.45 -38.49 -5.83
CA ILE A 446 12.27 -38.58 -7.29
C ILE A 446 13.01 -39.78 -7.87
N ASN A 447 14.26 -40.03 -7.45
CA ASN A 447 15.03 -41.18 -7.92
C ASN A 447 14.38 -42.52 -7.52
N ARG A 448 13.74 -42.59 -6.35
CA ARG A 448 12.99 -43.77 -5.89
C ARG A 448 11.64 -43.93 -6.60
N GLN A 449 11.01 -42.86 -7.05
CA GLN A 449 9.72 -42.95 -7.77
C GLN A 449 9.81 -43.72 -9.10
N GLY A 450 10.97 -43.73 -9.77
CA GLY A 450 11.21 -44.61 -10.92
C GLY A 450 11.09 -46.12 -10.60
N LEU A 451 11.22 -46.50 -9.32
CA LEU A 451 11.06 -47.87 -8.84
C LEU A 451 9.68 -48.15 -8.24
N ILE A 452 9.03 -47.14 -7.64
CA ILE A 452 7.78 -47.31 -6.87
C ILE A 452 6.51 -47.03 -7.72
N PHE A 453 6.59 -46.12 -8.70
CA PHE A 453 5.42 -45.63 -9.45
C PHE A 453 5.51 -45.81 -10.98
N SER A 454 6.57 -46.44 -11.49
CA SER A 454 6.74 -46.69 -12.94
C SER A 454 5.66 -47.60 -13.56
N LYS A 455 4.82 -48.25 -12.74
CA LYS A 455 3.66 -49.04 -13.18
C LYS A 455 2.33 -48.28 -13.17
N LEU A 456 2.28 -47.06 -12.64
CA LEU A 456 1.05 -46.25 -12.56
C LEU A 456 1.15 -45.07 -13.55
N ARG A 457 0.52 -45.23 -14.71
CA ARG A 457 0.22 -44.12 -15.63
C ARG A 457 -0.38 -42.97 -14.82
N ILE A 458 0.24 -41.78 -14.88
CA ILE A 458 -0.15 -40.49 -14.26
C ILE A 458 -1.39 -40.63 -13.35
N ASN A 459 -1.19 -41.15 -12.14
CA ASN A 459 -2.27 -41.27 -11.19
C ASN A 459 -2.45 -39.89 -10.54
N ILE A 460 -3.70 -39.42 -10.44
CA ILE A 460 -4.06 -38.17 -9.74
C ILE A 460 -3.44 -38.17 -8.33
N ALA A 461 -3.33 -39.36 -7.71
CA ALA A 461 -2.64 -39.57 -6.45
C ALA A 461 -1.17 -39.08 -6.44
N SER A 462 -0.40 -39.30 -7.51
CA SER A 462 1.01 -38.85 -7.56
C SER A 462 1.13 -37.33 -7.61
N ILE A 463 0.23 -36.65 -8.34
CA ILE A 463 0.18 -35.19 -8.37
C ILE A 463 -0.25 -34.65 -7.00
N LEU A 464 -1.27 -35.25 -6.39
CA LEU A 464 -1.77 -34.84 -5.07
C LEU A 464 -0.71 -35.00 -3.97
N SER A 465 0.04 -36.12 -3.98
CA SER A 465 1.16 -36.32 -3.04
C SER A 465 2.24 -35.25 -3.20
N TRP A 466 2.55 -34.85 -4.43
CA TRP A 466 3.53 -33.78 -4.65
C TRP A 466 3.01 -32.41 -4.20
N ILE A 467 1.73 -32.09 -4.48
CA ILE A 467 1.09 -30.89 -3.96
C ILE A 467 1.18 -30.85 -2.43
N PHE A 468 0.95 -31.99 -1.76
CA PHE A 468 1.08 -32.09 -0.31
C PHE A 468 2.52 -31.82 0.16
N VAL A 469 3.51 -32.50 -0.42
CA VAL A 469 4.94 -32.30 -0.07
C VAL A 469 5.36 -30.84 -0.23
N PHE A 470 5.02 -30.20 -1.36
CA PHE A 470 5.34 -28.79 -1.58
C PHE A 470 4.58 -27.87 -0.64
N SER A 471 3.29 -28.12 -0.38
CA SER A 471 2.50 -27.33 0.58
C SER A 471 3.10 -27.36 1.98
N VAL A 472 3.46 -28.53 2.49
CA VAL A 472 4.12 -28.68 3.81
C VAL A 472 5.46 -27.96 3.84
N SER A 473 6.25 -28.07 2.77
CA SER A 473 7.57 -27.44 2.68
C SER A 473 7.47 -25.91 2.66
N ILE A 474 6.55 -25.37 1.85
CA ILE A 474 6.30 -23.92 1.76
C ILE A 474 5.72 -23.42 3.10
N ALA A 475 4.77 -24.13 3.71
CA ALA A 475 4.21 -23.77 5.00
C ALA A 475 5.27 -23.75 6.11
N SER A 476 6.20 -24.72 6.12
CA SER A 476 7.30 -24.75 7.09
C SER A 476 8.22 -23.54 6.94
N ILE A 477 8.61 -23.19 5.71
CA ILE A 477 9.38 -21.98 5.41
C ILE A 477 8.63 -20.74 5.89
N MET A 478 7.37 -20.58 5.47
CA MET A 478 6.56 -19.40 5.83
C MET A 478 6.38 -19.25 7.34
N LEU A 479 6.06 -20.34 8.04
CA LEU A 479 5.85 -20.30 9.49
C LEU A 479 7.10 -19.81 10.23
N SER A 480 8.28 -20.27 9.82
CA SER A 480 9.54 -19.82 10.42
C SER A 480 9.79 -18.33 10.24
N GLU A 481 9.40 -17.77 9.09
CA GLU A 481 9.57 -16.34 8.80
C GLU A 481 8.49 -15.49 9.46
N ILE A 482 7.25 -15.99 9.57
CA ILE A 482 6.16 -15.33 10.31
C ILE A 482 6.55 -15.18 11.78
N GLN A 483 7.09 -16.25 12.40
CA GLN A 483 7.51 -16.21 13.81
C GLN A 483 8.64 -15.19 14.06
N LYS A 484 9.62 -15.09 13.15
CA LYS A 484 10.67 -14.06 13.23
C LYS A 484 10.09 -12.66 13.13
N ALA A 485 9.22 -12.41 12.16
CA ALA A 485 8.58 -11.12 11.98
C ALA A 485 7.71 -10.73 13.18
N GLU A 486 6.99 -11.69 13.76
CA GLU A 486 6.20 -11.50 14.96
C GLU A 486 7.09 -11.15 16.16
N TRP A 487 8.21 -11.85 16.34
CA TRP A 487 9.17 -11.59 17.41
C TRP A 487 9.76 -10.18 17.32
N GLU A 488 10.18 -9.75 16.13
CA GLU A 488 10.66 -8.38 15.91
C GLU A 488 9.59 -7.33 16.16
N LYS A 489 8.32 -7.63 15.85
CA LYS A 489 7.20 -6.76 16.16
C LYS A 489 7.01 -6.62 17.67
N ARG A 490 7.07 -7.73 18.41
CA ARG A 490 6.98 -7.74 19.88
C ARG A 490 8.12 -6.93 20.50
N LYS A 491 9.35 -7.09 20.02
CA LYS A 491 10.51 -6.30 20.48
C LYS A 491 10.29 -4.81 20.28
N ARG A 492 9.87 -4.39 19.08
CA ARG A 492 9.58 -2.97 18.79
C ARG A 492 8.47 -2.39 19.66
N ILE A 493 7.43 -3.16 19.95
CA ILE A 493 6.35 -2.74 20.86
C ILE A 493 6.89 -2.59 22.28
N ALA A 494 7.68 -3.55 22.76
CA ALA A 494 8.30 -3.47 24.08
C ALA A 494 9.24 -2.27 24.21
N GLU A 495 10.06 -1.97 23.20
CA GLU A 495 10.91 -0.77 23.17
C GLU A 495 10.08 0.51 23.23
N LYS A 496 8.98 0.59 22.45
CA LYS A 496 8.09 1.76 22.46
C LYS A 496 7.44 1.96 23.83
N LEU A 497 6.95 0.88 24.45
CA LEU A 497 6.34 0.92 25.77
C LEU A 497 7.36 1.26 26.86
N ALA A 498 8.59 0.72 26.78
CA ALA A 498 9.66 1.03 27.70
C ALA A 498 10.02 2.52 27.66
N VAL A 499 10.09 3.14 26.47
CA VAL A 499 10.31 4.58 26.33
C VAL A 499 9.17 5.40 26.93
N GLN A 500 7.92 4.97 26.72
CA GLN A 500 6.74 5.68 27.26
C GLN A 500 6.60 5.55 28.79
N THR A 501 7.14 4.50 29.38
CA THR A 501 7.00 4.18 30.81
C THR A 501 8.27 4.51 31.60
N ASP A 502 9.30 5.08 30.96
CA ASP A 502 10.59 5.35 31.58
C ASP A 502 10.49 6.44 32.65
N PRO A 503 10.53 6.08 33.96
CA PRO A 503 10.43 7.04 35.06
C PRO A 503 11.67 7.92 35.17
N SER A 504 12.76 7.59 34.48
CA SER A 504 13.96 8.41 34.47
C SER A 504 13.70 9.77 33.83
N SER A 505 12.78 9.88 32.85
CA SER A 505 12.40 11.19 32.27
C SER A 505 11.82 12.15 33.32
N GLU A 506 10.96 11.64 34.20
CA GLU A 506 10.35 12.40 35.31
C GLU A 506 11.35 12.64 36.46
N ARG A 507 12.16 11.64 36.78
CA ARG A 507 13.20 11.73 37.83
C ARG A 507 14.32 12.71 37.45
N LEU A 508 14.70 12.77 36.17
CA LEU A 508 15.72 13.67 35.65
C LEU A 508 15.24 15.14 35.69
N MET A 509 13.97 15.41 35.39
CA MET A 509 13.36 16.73 35.60
C MET A 509 13.40 17.14 37.07
N ASN A 510 13.04 16.24 37.99
CA ASN A 510 13.11 16.52 39.43
C ASN A 510 14.53 16.82 39.93
N ILE A 511 15.54 16.12 39.41
CA ILE A 511 16.96 16.39 39.74
C ILE A 511 17.39 17.77 39.24
N ALA A 512 16.97 18.17 38.03
CA ALA A 512 17.32 19.47 37.46
C ALA A 512 16.67 20.66 38.20
N ILE A 513 15.47 20.48 38.75
CA ILE A 513 14.77 21.52 39.53
C ILE A 513 15.31 21.60 40.97
N GLN A 514 15.88 20.52 41.51
CA GLN A 514 16.35 20.47 42.90
C GLN A 514 17.46 21.49 43.22
N TYR A 515 18.21 21.97 42.22
CA TYR A 515 19.26 22.99 42.39
C TYR A 515 18.68 24.42 42.47
N LEU A 516 17.45 24.65 42.00
CA LEU A 516 16.74 25.92 42.13
C LEU A 516 16.01 25.95 43.48
N ASP A 517 16.74 25.74 44.57
CA ASP A 517 16.20 25.82 45.92
C ASP A 517 16.02 27.27 46.37
N ASN A 518 15.36 27.44 47.51
CA ASN A 518 15.04 28.77 48.04
C ASN A 518 16.28 29.56 48.40
N ASP A 519 17.36 28.92 48.83
CA ASP A 519 18.58 29.62 49.23
C ASP A 519 19.27 30.19 47.99
N PHE A 520 19.43 29.36 46.94
CA PHE A 520 19.96 29.79 45.65
C PHE A 520 19.10 30.88 45.01
N LEU A 521 17.78 30.72 45.00
CA LEU A 521 16.89 31.73 44.42
C LEU A 521 16.89 33.01 45.25
N THR A 522 16.75 32.96 46.58
CA THR A 522 16.71 34.18 47.44
C THR A 522 17.95 35.05 47.26
N ASP A 523 19.13 34.44 47.21
CA ASP A 523 20.40 35.16 47.07
C ASP A 523 20.64 35.74 45.66
N ASN A 524 20.02 35.15 44.64
CA ASN A 524 20.29 35.50 43.24
C ASN A 524 19.08 36.10 42.50
N PHE A 525 17.89 36.12 43.09
CA PHE A 525 16.65 36.56 42.43
C PHE A 525 16.71 38.02 42.01
N SER A 526 17.38 38.86 42.81
CA SER A 526 17.56 40.28 42.53
C SER A 526 18.19 40.55 41.15
N ARG A 527 18.99 39.61 40.63
CA ARG A 527 19.63 39.70 39.31
C ARG A 527 18.63 39.71 38.15
N PHE A 528 17.43 39.13 38.33
CA PHE A 528 16.38 39.14 37.31
C PHE A 528 15.69 40.50 37.12
N TYR A 529 15.85 41.44 38.06
CA TYR A 529 15.33 42.82 37.89
C TYR A 529 16.18 43.67 36.95
N ASN A 530 17.36 43.20 36.56
CA ASN A 530 18.22 43.84 35.57
C ASN A 530 18.19 43.01 34.28
N GLU A 531 17.88 43.64 33.14
CA GLU A 531 17.70 42.94 31.87
C GLU A 531 18.97 42.21 31.40
N GLU A 532 20.14 42.85 31.50
CA GLU A 532 21.40 42.29 31.01
C GLU A 532 21.90 41.17 31.93
N GLN A 533 21.88 41.39 33.25
CA GLN A 533 22.29 40.37 34.22
C GLN A 533 21.29 39.21 34.28
N GLY A 534 20.00 39.49 34.18
CA GLY A 534 18.93 38.50 34.19
C GLY A 534 18.97 37.59 32.98
N LYS A 535 19.34 38.10 31.79
CA LYS A 535 19.52 37.29 30.59
C LYS A 535 20.71 36.34 30.71
N VAL A 536 21.88 36.86 31.10
CA VAL A 536 23.08 36.04 31.32
C VAL A 536 22.85 34.99 32.39
N PHE A 537 22.15 35.35 33.48
CA PHE A 537 21.85 34.43 34.56
C PHE A 537 20.85 33.35 34.15
N ARG A 538 19.82 33.70 33.36
CA ARG A 538 18.89 32.74 32.76
C ARG A 538 19.61 31.76 31.84
N ASP A 539 20.50 32.26 30.99
CA ASP A 539 21.30 31.45 30.10
C ASP A 539 22.27 30.54 30.86
N SER A 540 22.86 30.98 31.98
CA SER A 540 23.69 30.14 32.86
C SER A 540 22.86 29.05 33.55
N ILE A 541 21.69 29.38 34.09
CA ILE A 541 20.76 28.39 34.68
C ILE A 541 20.41 27.34 33.62
N ILE A 542 20.06 27.74 32.40
CA ILE A 542 19.67 26.82 31.32
C ILE A 542 20.88 26.04 30.77
N THR A 543 22.02 26.68 30.56
CA THR A 543 23.16 26.08 29.85
C THR A 543 24.05 25.26 30.77
N GLU A 544 24.36 25.73 31.97
CA GLU A 544 25.28 25.03 32.89
C GLU A 544 24.57 23.86 33.59
N ASN A 545 23.33 24.06 34.05
CA ASN A 545 22.60 23.01 34.78
C ASN A 545 21.89 22.00 33.87
N TYR A 546 21.59 22.36 32.61
CA TYR A 546 20.88 21.47 31.68
C TYR A 546 21.74 20.94 30.52
N SER A 547 23.05 21.23 30.46
CA SER A 547 23.98 20.85 29.36
C SER A 547 23.92 19.39 28.90
N GLY A 548 23.71 18.42 29.81
CA GLY A 548 23.53 17.00 29.48
C GLY A 548 22.12 16.60 29.01
N TYR A 549 21.14 17.49 29.18
CA TYR A 549 19.69 17.23 29.12
C TYR A 549 18.97 18.04 28.03
N LEU A 550 19.53 19.17 27.58
CA LEU A 550 18.97 20.09 26.56
C LEU A 550 18.68 19.44 25.21
N ASN A 551 19.36 18.36 24.84
CA ASN A 551 19.14 17.71 23.55
C ASN A 551 17.81 16.93 23.46
N LYS A 552 17.08 16.74 24.58
CA LYS A 552 15.81 15.99 24.62
C LYS A 552 14.57 16.84 24.89
N TYR A 553 14.73 18.09 25.34
CA TYR A 553 13.63 18.98 25.73
C TYR A 553 13.88 20.43 25.28
N ASP A 554 12.85 21.14 24.85
CA ASP A 554 12.88 22.61 24.69
C ASP A 554 12.62 23.24 26.07
N THR A 555 13.67 23.75 26.72
CA THR A 555 13.59 24.29 28.09
C THR A 555 13.53 25.81 28.06
N ARG A 556 12.47 26.38 28.66
CA ARG A 556 12.32 27.82 28.85
C ARG A 556 12.09 28.12 30.32
N LEU A 557 12.89 29.03 30.88
CA LEU A 557 12.67 29.59 32.20
C LEU A 557 11.79 30.83 32.07
N TYR A 558 10.79 31.00 32.94
CA TYR A 558 9.97 32.21 33.03
C TYR A 558 9.99 32.72 34.46
N VAL A 559 10.28 34.01 34.65
CA VAL A 559 10.43 34.63 35.97
C VAL A 559 9.44 35.78 36.11
N TYR A 560 8.83 35.90 37.29
CA TYR A 560 7.83 36.90 37.61
C TYR A 560 8.08 37.45 39.01
N ASP A 561 7.74 38.72 39.24
CA ASP A 561 7.78 39.31 40.58
C ASP A 561 6.56 38.89 41.44
N ALA A 562 6.52 39.37 42.69
CA ALA A 562 5.45 39.06 43.65
C ALA A 562 4.05 39.53 43.19
N GLU A 563 3.98 40.45 42.23
CA GLU A 563 2.74 40.99 41.66
C GLU A 563 2.34 40.26 40.37
N GLY A 564 3.16 39.28 39.94
CA GLY A 564 2.93 38.46 38.76
C GLY A 564 3.36 39.12 37.45
N LYS A 565 4.14 40.21 37.51
CA LYS A 565 4.66 40.90 36.33
C LYS A 565 5.91 40.18 35.81
N PRO A 566 6.04 39.96 34.49
CA PRO A 566 7.19 39.26 33.93
C PRO A 566 8.48 40.08 34.09
N LEU A 567 9.53 39.42 34.57
CA LEU A 567 10.88 39.98 34.67
C LEU A 567 11.69 39.62 33.41
N PHE A 568 11.50 40.42 32.35
CA PHE A 568 12.24 40.31 31.09
C PHE A 568 12.25 38.89 30.48
N ASN A 569 11.08 38.26 30.38
CA ASN A 569 10.91 36.97 29.70
C ASN A 569 10.98 37.16 28.16
N GLU A 570 11.49 36.17 27.43
CA GLU A 570 11.65 36.25 25.97
C GLU A 570 10.31 36.26 25.20
N ASP A 571 9.25 35.71 25.81
CA ASP A 571 7.90 35.67 25.27
C ASP A 571 6.90 36.45 26.15
N ILE A 572 5.76 36.88 25.58
CA ILE A 572 4.71 37.70 26.23
C ILE A 572 3.83 36.87 27.21
N THR A 573 4.33 35.75 27.69
CA THR A 573 3.60 34.83 28.57
C THR A 573 3.32 35.52 29.91
N SER A 574 2.04 35.61 30.27
CA SER A 574 1.60 36.14 31.56
C SER A 574 1.34 34.99 32.54
N LEU A 575 1.64 35.20 33.83
CA LEU A 575 1.44 34.20 34.88
C LEU A 575 0.00 33.65 34.94
N ARG A 576 -0.99 34.45 34.50
CA ARG A 576 -2.42 34.08 34.48
C ARG A 576 -2.82 33.17 33.32
N ASN A 577 -1.96 32.90 32.34
CA ASN A 577 -2.32 32.04 31.20
C ASN A 577 -1.16 31.10 30.79
N PRO A 578 -0.87 30.03 31.56
CA PRO A 578 0.20 29.08 31.24
C PRO A 578 -0.17 28.06 30.15
N GLU A 579 -1.44 28.01 29.73
CA GLU A 579 -2.03 26.86 29.03
C GLU A 579 -1.55 26.66 27.60
N HIS A 580 -0.79 27.60 27.01
CA HIS A 580 -0.37 27.42 25.63
C HIS A 580 0.76 26.40 25.42
N HIS A 581 1.52 25.99 26.46
CA HIS A 581 2.70 25.11 26.30
C HIS A 581 2.89 24.00 27.37
N SER A 582 1.87 23.59 28.13
CA SER A 582 2.08 22.65 29.25
C SER A 582 1.92 21.16 28.88
N GLU A 583 3.03 20.41 28.82
CA GLU A 583 3.03 18.95 29.00
C GLU A 583 3.78 18.45 30.26
N CYS A 584 4.51 19.31 30.98
CA CYS A 584 5.01 19.02 32.33
C CYS A 584 5.22 20.35 33.09
N THR A 585 4.44 20.64 34.14
CA THR A 585 4.70 21.78 35.02
C THR A 585 4.95 21.29 36.45
N GLY A 586 6.19 21.46 36.94
CA GLY A 586 6.47 21.49 38.37
C GLY A 586 6.18 22.90 38.87
N LYS A 587 5.06 23.10 39.57
CA LYS A 587 4.77 24.36 40.26
C LYS A 587 5.37 24.30 41.66
N THR A 588 6.45 25.02 41.90
CA THR A 588 6.87 25.39 43.25
C THR A 588 6.19 26.71 43.61
N ASN A 589 4.98 26.64 44.15
CA ASN A 589 4.36 27.80 44.77
C ASN A 589 4.92 27.92 46.19
N GLN A 590 5.68 28.98 46.48
CA GLN A 590 6.00 29.35 47.85
C GLN A 590 5.83 30.86 48.03
N TYR A 591 5.16 31.22 49.13
CA TYR A 591 4.83 32.58 49.56
C TYR A 591 6.03 33.28 50.15
#